data_AF-A0A965EFK5-F1
#
_entry.id   AF-A0A965EFK5-F1
#
_cell.length_a   1.000
_cell.length_b   1.000
_cell.length_c   1.000
_cell.angle_alpha   90.00
_cell.angle_beta   90.00
_cell.angle_gamma   90.00
#
_symmetry.space_group_name_H-M   'P 1'
#
loop_
_entity.id
_entity.type
_entity.pdbx_description
1 polymer ?
#
loop_
_entity_poly.entity_id
_entity_poly.type
_entity_poly.pdbx_seq_one_letter_code
_entity_poly.pdbx_strand_id
1 'polypeptide(L)'
;MSSCLIELHYLPNVQYFASLARHQVVTIEKHEHFVKQSYRSRCVINTSQGPQTLVVPLTGKHNAGGDGQHKSLITEVRIDYSQKWLNNHWRSIQSAYAKAP
;
A
#
# COMPACT_ATOMS: atom_id res chain seq x y z
N MET A 1 1.36 7.77 -27.98
CA MET A 1 0.95 7.95 -26.58
C MET A 1 1.67 6.91 -25.74
N SER A 2 2.44 7.30 -24.72
CA SER A 2 3.13 6.35 -23.85
C SER A 2 2.17 5.79 -22.80
N SER A 3 2.11 4.47 -22.68
CA SER A 3 1.33 3.77 -21.66
C SER A 3 2.24 3.06 -20.65
N CYS A 4 1.75 2.82 -19.44
CA CYS A 4 2.40 1.95 -18.46
C CYS A 4 1.39 1.07 -17.72
N LEU A 5 1.84 -0.11 -17.34
CA LEU A 5 1.18 -1.03 -16.41
C LEU A 5 2.00 -1.03 -15.12
N ILE A 6 1.35 -0.84 -13.98
CA ILE A 6 2.02 -0.70 -12.68
C ILE A 6 1.19 -1.31 -11.55
N GLU A 7 1.84 -1.78 -10.51
CA GLU A 7 1.18 -2.32 -9.32
C GLU A 7 0.41 -1.27 -8.49
N LEU A 8 -0.49 -1.76 -7.64
CA LEU A 8 -1.22 -0.93 -6.67
C LEU A 8 -0.37 -0.63 -5.43
N HIS A 9 -0.14 0.64 -5.12
CA HIS A 9 0.53 1.08 -3.90
C HIS A 9 -0.41 1.83 -2.96
N TYR A 10 -0.37 1.50 -1.67
CA TYR A 10 -1.00 2.29 -0.61
C TYR A 10 -0.12 3.49 -0.27
N LEU A 11 -0.69 4.71 -0.34
CA LEU A 11 0.01 5.99 -0.14
C LEU A 11 1.40 6.00 -0.82
N PRO A 12 1.45 6.02 -2.17
CA PRO A 12 2.69 5.84 -2.92
C PRO A 12 3.72 6.94 -2.66
N ASN A 13 5.00 6.61 -2.83
CA ASN A 13 6.08 7.57 -2.70
C ASN A 13 6.26 8.44 -3.96
N VAL A 14 7.15 9.43 -3.88
CA VAL A 14 7.45 10.34 -5.01
C VAL A 14 7.96 9.61 -6.26
N GLN A 15 8.70 8.51 -6.11
CA GLN A 15 9.24 7.76 -7.25
C GLN A 15 8.11 7.10 -8.06
N TYR A 16 7.09 6.56 -7.37
CA TYR A 16 5.90 6.02 -8.02
C TYR A 16 5.22 7.09 -8.87
N PHE A 17 4.93 8.26 -8.30
CA PHE A 17 4.29 9.36 -9.03
C PHE A 17 5.17 9.95 -10.13
N ALA A 18 6.48 10.06 -9.92
CA ALA A 18 7.43 10.49 -10.95
C ALA A 18 7.46 9.53 -12.15
N SER A 19 7.31 8.23 -11.89
CA SER A 19 7.16 7.23 -12.96
C SER A 19 5.84 7.45 -13.71
N LEU A 20 4.72 7.61 -12.99
CA LEU A 20 3.40 7.82 -13.60
C LEU A 20 3.35 9.07 -14.48
N ALA A 21 3.99 10.16 -14.05
CA ALA A 21 3.97 11.45 -14.75
C ALA A 21 4.58 11.40 -16.17
N ARG A 22 5.31 10.32 -16.52
CA ARG A 22 5.93 10.10 -17.84
C ARG A 22 5.00 9.45 -18.85
N HIS A 23 3.82 8.98 -18.41
CA HIS A 23 2.89 8.22 -19.25
C HIS A 23 1.54 8.93 -19.36
N GLN A 24 0.98 8.95 -20.56
CA GLN A 24 -0.35 9.54 -20.80
C GLN A 24 -1.47 8.59 -20.37
N VAL A 25 -1.20 7.29 -20.37
CA VAL A 25 -2.15 6.25 -19.97
C VAL A 25 -1.51 5.37 -18.92
N VAL A 26 -2.12 5.30 -17.75
CA VAL A 26 -1.68 4.45 -16.62
C VAL A 26 -2.73 3.37 -16.39
N THR A 27 -2.32 2.11 -16.40
CA THR A 27 -3.15 0.96 -16.01
C THR A 27 -2.62 0.37 -14.72
N ILE A 28 -3.52 0.10 -13.78
CA ILE A 28 -3.17 -0.58 -12.52
C ILE A 28 -3.32 -2.09 -12.70
N GLU A 29 -2.28 -2.85 -12.36
CA GLU A 29 -2.29 -4.31 -12.38
C GLU A 29 -3.24 -4.85 -11.30
N LYS A 30 -4.14 -5.77 -11.69
CA LYS A 30 -5.20 -6.30 -10.82
C LYS A 30 -5.21 -7.84 -10.72
N HIS A 31 -4.45 -8.53 -11.56
CA HIS A 31 -4.36 -9.99 -11.62
C HIS A 31 -3.08 -10.52 -10.98
N GLU A 32 -2.29 -9.65 -10.37
CA GLU A 32 -1.16 -10.11 -9.58
C GLU A 32 -1.61 -10.80 -8.29
N HIS A 33 -0.74 -11.67 -7.80
CA HIS A 33 -0.87 -12.23 -6.47
C HIS A 33 -0.40 -11.24 -5.43
N PHE A 34 -1.14 -11.14 -4.32
CA PHE A 34 -0.79 -10.23 -3.24
C PHE A 34 0.56 -10.60 -2.60
N VAL A 35 1.49 -9.65 -2.66
CA VAL A 35 2.81 -9.77 -2.01
C VAL A 35 2.72 -9.21 -0.59
N LYS A 36 2.93 -10.07 0.41
CA LYS A 36 2.98 -9.64 1.82
C LYS A 36 4.13 -8.68 2.06
N GLN A 37 3.95 -7.81 3.05
CA GLN A 37 4.96 -6.83 3.47
C GLN A 37 5.44 -5.88 2.36
N SER A 38 4.65 -5.72 1.30
CA SER A 38 4.93 -4.82 0.17
C SER A 38 4.19 -3.49 0.29
N TYR A 39 4.49 -2.58 -0.63
CA TYR A 39 3.80 -1.30 -0.79
C TYR A 39 2.29 -1.41 -1.08
N ARG A 40 1.76 -2.60 -1.38
CA ARG A 40 0.30 -2.84 -1.58
C ARG A 40 -0.51 -2.65 -0.30
N SER A 41 0.14 -2.81 0.86
CA SER A 41 -0.48 -2.67 2.19
C SER A 41 0.34 -1.82 3.15
N ARG A 42 1.44 -1.24 2.70
CA ARG A 42 2.38 -0.50 3.54
C ARG A 42 2.85 0.76 2.86
N CYS A 43 3.12 1.79 3.63
CA CYS A 43 3.85 2.96 3.17
C CYS A 43 4.86 3.39 4.22
N VAL A 44 5.84 4.19 3.81
CA VAL A 44 6.84 4.77 4.70
C VAL A 44 6.64 6.27 4.69
N ILE A 45 6.47 6.85 5.87
CA ILE A 45 6.43 8.29 6.08
C ILE A 45 7.68 8.73 6.85
N ASN A 46 8.14 9.95 6.61
CA ASN A 46 9.21 10.55 7.40
C ASN A 46 8.62 11.31 8.59
N THR A 47 9.14 11.04 9.78
CA THR A 47 8.76 11.71 11.02
C THR A 47 9.97 12.38 11.66
N SER A 48 9.75 13.16 12.72
CA SER A 48 10.85 13.72 13.53
C SER A 48 11.72 12.65 14.20
N GLN A 49 11.20 11.43 14.38
CA GLN A 49 11.92 10.28 14.94
C GLN A 49 12.51 9.37 13.85
N GLY A 50 12.51 9.82 12.60
CA GLY A 50 12.97 9.04 11.44
C GLY A 50 11.82 8.37 10.66
N PRO A 51 12.14 7.47 9.72
CA PRO A 51 11.15 6.80 8.89
C PRO A 51 10.23 5.88 9.70
N GLN A 52 8.93 6.05 9.54
CA GLN A 52 7.88 5.23 10.16
C GLN A 52 7.11 4.47 9.08
N THR A 53 6.99 3.15 9.24
CA THR A 53 6.13 2.32 8.37
C THR A 53 4.69 2.35 8.89
N LEU A 54 3.74 2.69 8.03
CA LEU A 54 2.31 2.51 8.26
C LEU A 54 1.83 1.24 7.53
N VAL A 55 0.92 0.48 8.15
CA VAL A 55 0.48 -0.82 7.65
C VAL A 55 -1.05 -0.90 7.66
N VAL A 56 -1.65 -1.09 6.50
CA VAL A 56 -3.06 -1.43 6.35
C VAL A 56 -3.24 -2.90 6.76
N PRO A 57 -3.99 -3.19 7.84
CA PRO A 57 -4.24 -4.56 8.27
C PRO A 57 -5.20 -5.24 7.30
N LEU A 58 -5.01 -6.54 7.10
CA LEU A 58 -5.78 -7.36 6.16
C LEU A 58 -6.42 -8.53 6.91
N THR A 59 -7.63 -8.93 6.50
CA THR A 59 -8.36 -10.02 7.16
C THR A 59 -7.65 -11.38 6.98
N GLY A 60 -7.71 -12.21 8.02
CA GLY A 60 -6.89 -13.43 8.18
C GLY A 60 -7.18 -14.62 7.25
N LYS A 61 -8.00 -14.47 6.20
CA LYS A 61 -8.35 -15.58 5.28
C LYS A 61 -7.50 -15.65 4.01
N HIS A 62 -6.37 -14.96 3.96
CA HIS A 62 -5.39 -15.12 2.88
C HIS A 62 -4.37 -16.24 3.17
N ASN A 63 -4.53 -16.96 4.29
CA ASN A 63 -3.73 -18.11 4.68
C ASN A 63 -4.64 -19.18 5.32
N ALA A 64 -5.36 -19.96 4.51
CA ALA A 64 -5.97 -21.20 4.99
C ALA A 64 -5.63 -22.30 3.99
N GLY A 65 -4.68 -23.15 4.37
CA GLY A 65 -4.30 -24.35 3.63
C GLY A 65 -2.84 -24.72 3.86
N GLY A 66 -2.60 -25.88 4.47
CA GLY A 66 -1.29 -26.52 4.51
C GLY A 66 -0.76 -26.82 3.10
N ASP A 67 0.55 -27.05 3.04
CA ASP A 67 1.31 -27.61 1.91
C ASP A 67 1.22 -26.93 0.53
N GLY A 68 0.62 -25.75 0.40
CA GLY A 68 0.58 -25.05 -0.87
C GLY A 68 0.15 -23.60 -0.77
N GLN A 69 1.08 -22.69 -1.05
CA GLN A 69 0.93 -21.24 -1.15
C GLN A 69 -0.38 -20.81 -1.84
N HIS A 70 -1.45 -20.58 -1.07
CA HIS A 70 -2.63 -19.88 -1.58
C HIS A 70 -2.26 -18.41 -1.81
N LYS A 71 -1.89 -18.10 -3.04
CA LYS A 71 -1.62 -16.75 -3.51
C LYS A 71 -2.95 -16.06 -3.81
N SER A 72 -3.54 -15.35 -2.84
CA SER A 72 -4.74 -14.55 -3.10
C SER A 72 -4.46 -13.50 -4.18
N LEU A 73 -5.37 -13.34 -5.13
CA LEU A 73 -5.29 -12.23 -6.08
C LEU A 73 -5.42 -10.91 -5.31
N ILE A 74 -4.75 -9.86 -5.79
CA ILE A 74 -4.80 -8.55 -5.13
C ILE A 74 -6.23 -8.01 -4.99
N THR A 75 -7.13 -8.37 -5.92
CA THR A 75 -8.56 -8.02 -5.91
C THR A 75 -9.39 -8.78 -4.87
N GLU A 76 -8.91 -9.92 -4.40
CA GLU A 76 -9.55 -10.73 -3.36
C GLU A 76 -9.14 -10.28 -1.95
N VAL A 77 -8.07 -9.49 -1.84
CA VAL A 77 -7.58 -8.98 -0.57
C VAL A 77 -8.64 -8.09 0.10
N ARG A 78 -8.85 -8.31 1.40
CA ARG A 78 -9.81 -7.56 2.21
C ARG A 78 -9.13 -6.87 3.37
N ILE A 79 -9.41 -5.57 3.50
CA ILE A 79 -8.92 -4.72 4.59
C ILE A 79 -9.65 -5.11 5.88
N ASP A 80 -8.90 -5.22 6.98
CA ASP A 80 -9.45 -5.45 8.30
C ASP A 80 -9.84 -4.13 8.96
N TYR A 81 -11.14 -3.85 9.01
CA TYR A 81 -11.70 -2.66 9.65
C TYR A 81 -12.03 -2.85 11.14
N SER A 82 -11.78 -4.03 11.73
CA SER A 82 -11.96 -4.23 13.18
C SER A 82 -10.92 -3.44 14.00
N GLN A 83 -9.80 -3.09 13.38
CA GLN A 83 -8.71 -2.33 13.99
C GLN A 83 -8.84 -0.84 13.72
N LYS A 84 -8.41 0.00 14.67
CA LYS A 84 -8.42 1.48 14.56
C LYS A 84 -7.25 2.02 13.72
N TRP A 85 -6.84 1.31 12.67
CA TRP A 85 -5.65 1.63 11.88
C TRP A 85 -5.78 2.95 11.12
N LEU A 86 -6.98 3.29 10.63
CA LEU A 86 -7.26 4.58 9.98
C LEU A 86 -6.91 5.77 10.89
N ASN A 87 -7.38 5.72 12.14
CA ASN A 87 -7.10 6.77 13.13
C ASN A 87 -5.61 6.84 13.46
N ASN A 88 -4.93 5.70 13.57
CA ASN A 88 -3.49 5.65 13.83
C ASN A 88 -2.69 6.24 12.65
N HIS A 89 -3.06 5.92 11.41
CA HIS A 89 -2.43 6.47 10.21
C HIS A 89 -2.64 7.98 10.13
N TRP A 90 -3.87 8.45 10.30
CA TRP A 90 -4.18 9.88 10.28
C TRP A 90 -3.38 10.67 11.31
N ARG A 91 -3.35 10.17 12.57
CA ARG A 91 -2.55 10.80 13.64
C ARG A 91 -1.06 10.80 13.34
N SER A 92 -0.53 9.72 12.74
CA SER A 92 0.89 9.64 12.37
C SER A 92 1.23 10.66 11.29
N ILE A 93 0.40 10.77 10.24
CA ILE A 93 0.58 11.75 9.15
C ILE A 93 0.45 13.17 9.70
N GLN A 94 -0.56 13.45 10.52
CA GLN A 94 -0.77 14.77 11.12
C GLN A 94 0.42 15.16 12.01
N SER A 95 0.88 14.26 12.87
CA SER A 95 2.06 14.49 13.73
C SER A 95 3.32 14.78 12.89
N ALA A 96 3.51 14.05 11.79
CA ALA A 96 4.68 14.18 10.93
C ALA A 96 4.67 15.48 10.10
N TYR A 97 3.52 15.90 9.59
CA TYR A 97 3.47 16.90 8.50
C TYR A 97 2.59 18.13 8.77
N ALA A 98 1.80 18.19 9.84
CA ALA A 98 0.91 19.34 10.07
C ALA A 98 1.64 20.68 10.28
N LYS A 99 2.94 20.63 10.56
CA LYS A 99 3.83 21.80 10.68
C LYS A 99 5.01 21.73 9.71
N ALA A 100 4.89 20.93 8.64
CA ALA A 100 5.88 20.93 7.58
C ALA A 100 5.88 22.31 6.89
N PRO A 101 7.06 22.84 6.52
CA PRO A 101 7.19 24.15 5.89
C PRO A 101 6.51 24.23 4.51
#